data_AF-A0A9C8WPP0-F1
#
_entry.id   AF-A0A9C8WPP0-F1
#
_cell.length_a   1.000
_cell.length_b   1.000
_cell.length_c   1.000
_cell.angle_alpha   90.00
_cell.angle_beta   90.00
_cell.angle_gamma   90.00
#
_symmetry.space_group_name_H-M   'P 1'
#
loop_
_entity.id
_entity.type
_entity.pdbx_description
1 polymer ?
#
loop_
_entity_poly.entity_id
_entity_poly.type
_entity_poly.pdbx_seq_one_letter_code
_entity_poly.pdbx_strand_id
1 'polypeptide(L)' 'MTAYSLTPYAYLRYIFGKLPLARTLEDYGVQLPRYLTREQLAVPNLVVCG' A
#
# COMPACT_ATOMS: atom_id res chain seq x y z
N MET A 1 23.64 18.21 11.21
CA MET A 1 22.85 16.98 10.99
C MET A 1 21.40 17.40 10.82
N THR A 2 20.89 17.46 9.59
CA THR A 2 19.52 17.95 9.32
C THR A 2 18.52 16.78 9.35
N ALA A 3 17.38 16.99 10.03
CA ALA A 3 16.33 16.01 10.32
C ALA A 3 15.52 15.51 9.09
N TYR A 4 16.09 15.60 7.88
CA TYR A 4 15.60 14.87 6.70
C TYR A 4 15.88 13.35 6.79
N SER A 5 16.52 12.92 7.88
CA SER A 5 16.88 11.55 8.25
C SER A 5 15.71 10.64 8.64
N LEU A 6 14.47 11.12 8.64
CA LEU A 6 13.29 10.30 8.96
C LEU A 6 12.54 9.93 7.68
N THR A 7 13.18 9.06 6.89
CA THR A 7 12.59 8.28 5.79
C THR A 7 11.57 9.06 4.94
N PRO A 8 12.03 9.88 3.98
CA PRO A 8 11.12 10.36 2.93
C PRO A 8 10.39 9.15 2.35
N TYR A 9 9.07 9.28 2.21
CA TYR A 9 8.18 8.21 1.74
C TYR A 9 7.93 7.04 2.72
N ALA A 10 8.18 7.19 4.02
CA ALA A 10 7.81 6.18 5.04
C ALA A 10 6.37 5.66 4.86
N TYR A 11 5.46 6.59 4.59
CA TYR A 11 4.05 6.28 4.37
C TYR A 11 3.80 5.48 3.08
N LEU A 12 4.50 5.80 1.99
CA LEU A 12 4.39 5.00 0.76
C LEU A 12 4.94 3.60 0.98
N ARG A 13 6.09 3.47 1.65
CA ARG A 13 6.67 2.15 1.99
C ARG A 13 5.73 1.32 2.86
N TYR A 14 5.05 1.96 3.81
CA TYR A 14 4.04 1.32 4.63
C TYR A 14 2.86 0.79 3.80
N ILE A 15 2.36 1.59 2.84
CA ILE A 15 1.28 1.16 1.95
C ILE A 15 1.76 -0.01 1.07
N PHE A 16 2.87 0.17 0.35
CA PHE A 16 3.39 -0.85 -0.57
C PHE A 16 3.80 -2.14 0.13
N GLY A 17 4.23 -2.09 1.40
CA GLY A 17 4.53 -3.29 2.19
C GLY A 17 3.31 -4.12 2.59
N LYS A 18 2.09 -3.60 2.40
CA LYS A 18 0.84 -4.30 2.73
C LYS A 18 0.08 -4.79 1.51
N LEU A 19 0.38 -4.22 0.35
CA LEU A 19 -0.26 -4.56 -0.90
C LEU A 19 0.28 -5.90 -1.44
N PRO A 20 -0.61 -6.78 -1.94
CA PRO A 20 -0.18 -8.01 -2.60
C PRO A 20 0.49 -7.67 -3.94
N LEU A 21 1.41 -8.52 -4.38
CA LEU A 21 2.02 -8.36 -5.70
C LEU A 21 0.96 -8.58 -6.79
N ALA A 22 0.61 -7.52 -7.52
CA ALA A 22 -0.27 -7.59 -8.67
C ALA A 22 0.38 -8.42 -9.79
N ARG A 23 -0.36 -9.39 -10.35
CA ARG A 23 0.09 -10.18 -11.51
C ARG A 23 -0.57 -9.75 -12.80
N THR A 24 -1.75 -9.12 -12.72
CA THR A 24 -2.47 -8.55 -13.85
C THR A 24 -2.73 -7.05 -13.67
N LEU A 25 -3.19 -6.41 -14.75
CA LEU A 25 -3.65 -5.02 -14.69
C LEU A 25 -4.92 -4.88 -13.84
N GLU A 26 -5.81 -5.87 -13.82
CA GLU A 26 -6.97 -5.86 -12.93
C GLU A 26 -6.54 -5.89 -11.46
N ASP A 27 -5.59 -6.76 -11.10
CA ASP A 27 -5.04 -6.84 -9.74
C ASP A 27 -4.45 -5.51 -9.28
N TYR A 28 -3.79 -4.78 -10.19
CA TYR A 28 -3.25 -3.46 -9.91
C TYR A 28 -4.35 -2.41 -9.76
N GLY A 29 -5.38 -2.47 -10.59
CA GLY A 29 -6.49 -1.51 -10.58
C GLY A 29 -7.22 -1.47 -9.24
N VAL A 30 -7.46 -2.63 -8.62
CA VAL A 30 -8.13 -2.72 -7.31
C VAL A 30 -7.24 -2.30 -6.12
N GLN A 31 -5.92 -2.15 -6.33
CA GLN A 31 -4.97 -1.68 -5.33
C GLN A 31 -4.75 -0.16 -5.37
N LEU A 32 -5.45 0.57 -6.26
CA LEU A 32 -5.31 2.02 -6.32
C LEU A 32 -5.83 2.68 -5.02
N PRO A 33 -5.23 3.80 -4.58
CA PRO A 33 -5.59 4.46 -3.31
C PRO A 33 -7.07 4.78 -3.14
N ARG A 34 -7.81 4.96 -4.24
CA ARG A 34 -9.26 5.25 -4.22
C ARG A 34 -10.13 4.05 -3.79
N TYR A 35 -9.58 2.83 -3.86
CA TYR A 35 -10.27 1.58 -3.52
C TYR A 35 -9.76 0.96 -2.22
N LEU A 36 -8.78 1.60 -1.56
CA LEU A 36 -8.20 1.14 -0.31
C LEU A 36 -8.81 1.90 0.87
N THR A 37 -9.39 1.16 1.82
CA THR A 37 -9.82 1.71 3.10
C THR A 37 -8.72 1.60 4.15
N ARG A 38 -8.85 2.35 5.25
CA ARG A 38 -7.87 2.29 6.35
C ARG A 38 -7.88 0.93 7.03
N GLU A 39 -9.05 0.30 7.12
CA GLU A 39 -9.26 -1.01 7.72
C GLU A 39 -8.58 -2.10 6.88
N GLN A 40 -8.69 -1.99 5.56
CA GLN A 40 -7.96 -2.82 4.61
C GLN A 40 -6.45 -2.68 4.80
N LEU A 41 -5.94 -1.45 4.89
CA LEU A 41 -4.54 -1.19 5.18
C LEU A 41 -4.12 -1.59 6.61
N ALA A 42 -5.01 -1.99 7.52
CA ALA A 42 -4.62 -2.47 8.85
C ALA A 42 -4.17 -3.94 8.83
N VAL A 43 -4.60 -4.73 7.82
CA VAL A 43 -4.31 -6.16 7.71
C VAL A 43 -3.04 -6.40 6.88
N PRO A 44 -2.10 -7.24 7.33
CA PRO A 44 -0.96 -7.66 6.51
C PRO A 44 -1.42 -8.59 5.38
N ASN A 45 -0.86 -8.41 4.18
CA ASN A 45 -1.28 -9.10 2.94
C ASN A 45 -2.75 -8.86 2.61
N LEU A 46 -3.03 -7.64 2.18
CA LEU A 46 -4.35 -7.25 1.71
C LEU A 46 -4.88 -8.23 0.67
N VAL A 47 -5.95 -8.96 1.01
CA VAL A 47 -6.73 -9.70 0.02
C VAL A 47 -7.83 -8.74 -0.44
N VAL A 48 -7.61 -8.12 -1.59
CA VAL A 48 -8.64 -7.32 -2.25
C VAL A 48 -9.55 -8.29 -3.00
N CYS A 49 -10.58 -8.82 -2.32
CA CYS A 49 -11.63 -9.57 -3.00
C CYS A 49 -12.44 -8.59 -3.85
N GLY A 50 -12.39 -8.79 -5.17
CA GLY A 50 -13.20 -8.04 -6.14
C GLY A 50 -14.69 -8.35 -6.05
#